data_AF-A0A661G3F0-F1
#
_entry.id   AF-A0A661G3F0-F1
#
_cell.length_a   1.000
_cell.length_b   1.000
_cell.length_c   1.000
_cell.angle_alpha   90.00
_cell.angle_beta   90.00
_cell.angle_gamma   90.00
#
_symmetry.space_group_name_H-M   'P 1'
#
loop_
_entity.id
_entity.type
_entity.pdbx_description
1 polymer ?
#
loop_
_entity_poly.entity_id
_entity_poly.type
_entity_poly.pdbx_seq_one_letter_code
_entity_poly.pdbx_strand_id
1 'polypeptide(L)' 'MRELQDKVITITGGGRGLGRAMAVQLAERGAKLAL' A
#
# COMPACT_ATOMS: atom_id res chain seq x y z
N MET A 1 12.87 6.84 -9.51
CA MET A 1 11.96 7.62 -8.65
C MET A 1 10.83 6.72 -8.20
N ARG A 2 10.45 6.74 -6.92
CA ARG A 2 9.28 5.99 -6.41
C ARG A 2 8.04 6.86 -6.60
N GLU A 3 7.06 6.35 -7.33
CA GLU A 3 5.85 7.08 -7.77
C GLU A 3 4.99 7.60 -6.62
N LEU A 4 4.91 6.84 -5.51
CA LEU A 4 4.04 7.13 -4.37
C LEU A 4 4.80 7.61 -3.14
N GLN A 5 6.03 8.08 -3.31
CA GLN A 5 6.82 8.64 -2.22
C GLN A 5 6.04 9.76 -1.52
N ASP A 6 6.06 9.75 -0.19
CA ASP A 6 5.40 10.72 0.70
C ASP A 6 3.86 10.75 0.62
N LYS A 7 3.24 9.75 -0.02
CA LYS A 7 1.78 9.54 0.01
C LYS A 7 1.39 8.57 1.12
N VAL A 8 0.34 8.92 1.85
CA VAL A 8 -0.31 8.02 2.83
C VAL A 8 -1.57 7.43 2.22
N ILE A 9 -1.71 6.11 2.26
CA ILE A 9 -2.86 5.39 1.71
C ILE A 9 -3.44 4.47 2.78
N THR A 10 -4.75 4.57 3.01
CA THR A 10 -5.47 3.66 3.91
C THR A 10 -6.03 2.48 3.13
N ILE A 11 -5.83 1.26 3.63
CA ILE A 11 -6.37 0.03 3.03
C ILE A 11 -7.19 -0.69 4.09
N THR A 12 -8.48 -0.91 3.82
CA THR A 12 -9.31 -1.77 4.68
C THR A 12 -9.18 -3.23 4.23
N GLY A 13 -9.08 -4.16 5.18
CA GLY A 13 -8.95 -5.60 4.87
C GLY A 13 -7.58 -6.00 4.31
N GLY A 14 -6.51 -5.27 4.63
CA GLY A 14 -5.13 -5.51 4.12
C GLY A 14 -4.46 -6.82 4.54
N GLY A 15 -5.10 -7.64 5.38
CA GLY A 15 -4.49 -8.85 5.96
C GLY A 15 -4.44 -10.08 5.03
N ARG A 16 -5.32 -10.16 4.01
CA ARG A 16 -5.35 -11.32 3.09
C ARG A 16 -5.95 -10.97 1.73
N GLY A 17 -5.86 -11.91 0.78
CA GLY A 17 -6.46 -11.80 -0.54
C GLY A 17 -6.05 -10.53 -1.27
N LEU A 18 -7.03 -9.86 -1.88
CA LEU A 18 -6.81 -8.66 -2.68
C LEU A 18 -6.26 -7.49 -1.84
N GLY A 19 -6.74 -7.30 -0.61
CA GLY A 19 -6.26 -6.23 0.26
C GLY A 19 -4.77 -6.34 0.55
N ARG A 20 -4.27 -7.56 0.82
CA ARG A 20 -2.84 -7.82 1.01
C ARG A 20 -2.04 -7.60 -0.28
N ALA A 21 -2.55 -8.09 -1.41
CA ALA A 21 -1.88 -7.92 -2.70
C ALA A 21 -1.71 -6.44 -3.06
N MET A 22 -2.76 -5.63 -2.85
CA MET A 22 -2.71 -4.18 -3.04
C MET A 22 -1.74 -3.51 -2.08
N ALA A 23 -1.73 -3.89 -0.79
CA ALA A 23 -0.79 -3.35 0.18
C ALA A 23 0.67 -3.58 -0.24
N VAL A 24 1.01 -4.78 -0.69
CA VAL A 24 2.37 -5.09 -1.17
C VAL A 24 2.74 -4.21 -2.37
N GLN A 25 1.89 -4.18 -3.40
CA GLN A 25 2.18 -3.40 -4.60
C GLN A 25 2.30 -1.89 -4.34
N LEU A 26 1.48 -1.33 -3.46
CA LEU A 26 1.53 0.10 -3.12
C LEU A 26 2.76 0.44 -2.25
N ALA A 27 3.15 -0.46 -1.34
CA ALA A 27 4.37 -0.31 -0.56
C ALA A 27 5.62 -0.34 -1.45
N GLU A 28 5.69 -1.23 -2.44
CA GLU A 28 6.78 -1.31 -3.42
C GLU A 28 6.95 0.00 -4.21
N ARG A 29 5.84 0.70 -4.50
CA ARG A 29 5.83 2.01 -5.16
C ARG A 29 6.18 3.18 -4.23
N GLY A 30 6.42 2.92 -2.94
CA GLY A 30 6.88 3.90 -1.97
C GLY A 30 5.79 4.54 -1.10
N ALA A 31 4.56 4.03 -1.13
CA ALA A 31 3.49 4.55 -0.29
C ALA A 31 3.71 4.19 1.19
N LYS A 32 3.31 5.10 2.08
CA LYS A 32 3.13 4.82 3.51
C LYS A 32 1.71 4.31 3.73
N LEU A 33 1.56 3.09 4.24
CA LEU A 33 0.25 2.45 4.38
C LEU A 33 -0.28 2.53 5.82
N ALA A 34 -1.57 2.81 5.93
CA ALA A 34 -2.37 2.55 7.13
C ALA A 34 -3.25 1.33 6.85
N LEU A 35 -2.94 0.20 7.50
CA LEU A 35 -3.59 -1.11 7.28
C LEU A 35 -4.64 -1.41 8.34
#